data_AF-B2RJB3-F1
#
_entry.id   AF-B2RJB3-F1
#
_cell.length_a   1.000
_cell.length_b   1.000
_cell.length_c   1.000
_cell.angle_alpha   90.00
_cell.angle_beta   90.00
_cell.angle_gamma   90.00
#
_symmetry.space_group_name_H-M   'P 1'
#
loop_
_entity.id
_entity.type
_entity.pdbx_description
1 polymer ?
#
loop_
_entity_poly.entity_id
_entity_poly.type
_entity_poly.pdbx_seq_one_letter_code
_entity_poly.pdbx_strand_id
1 'polypeptide(L)'
;MNMKKFPLYGIGGRKGWAYWLLLFYGLLFVASLIASYIRNEEPVIPAFAFYIPALILWACMPVAVVIDEENGRLRWIVGFGRILTGGKPLTEYVRAECDETHTRRVKLLSMKTHTFVELYQPEAFCEEMNRAIKNNKQD
;
A
#
# COMPACT_ATOMS: atom_id res chain seq x y z
N MET A 1 -5.20 15.58 17.31
CA MET A 1 -4.91 14.66 16.19
C MET A 1 -6.14 14.50 15.32
N ASN A 2 -6.34 15.43 14.39
CA ASN A 2 -7.37 15.31 13.35
C ASN A 2 -6.84 14.41 12.21
N MET A 3 -6.69 13.13 12.51
CA MET A 3 -6.17 12.12 11.58
C MET A 3 -7.27 11.13 11.21
N LYS A 4 -7.63 11.08 9.92
CA LYS A 4 -8.68 10.18 9.41
C LYS A 4 -8.03 9.00 8.71
N LYS A 5 -8.36 7.77 9.14
CA LYS A 5 -7.75 6.52 8.66
C LYS A 5 -8.73 5.77 7.78
N PHE A 6 -8.26 5.32 6.61
CA PHE A 6 -9.06 4.57 5.64
C PHE A 6 -8.33 3.27 5.27
N PRO A 7 -8.88 2.09 5.60
CA PRO A 7 -8.23 0.82 5.30
C PRO A 7 -8.24 0.55 3.79
N LEU A 8 -7.12 0.02 3.30
CA LEU A 8 -6.95 -0.35 1.90
C LEU A 8 -7.68 -1.65 1.60
N TYR A 9 -8.41 -1.68 0.48
CA TYR A 9 -9.04 -2.90 0.00
C TYR A 9 -8.11 -3.63 -0.96
N GLY A 10 -7.56 -4.76 -0.51
CA GLY A 10 -6.70 -5.61 -1.32
C GLY A 10 -5.35 -4.97 -1.67
N ILE A 11 -4.34 -5.80 -1.86
CA ILE A 11 -3.03 -5.40 -2.39
C ILE A 11 -3.17 -5.23 -3.92
N GLY A 12 -4.14 -4.43 -4.37
CA GLY A 12 -4.62 -4.35 -5.75
C GLY A 12 -4.00 -3.23 -6.60
N GLY A 13 -3.13 -2.40 -6.02
CA GLY A 13 -2.34 -1.43 -6.78
C GLY A 13 -1.31 -2.10 -7.68
N ARG A 14 -0.95 -1.45 -8.80
CA ARG A 14 0.11 -1.89 -9.73
C ARG A 14 1.38 -2.20 -8.94
N LYS A 15 1.64 -3.48 -8.71
CA LYS A 15 2.67 -3.94 -7.77
C LYS A 15 4.04 -3.56 -8.33
N GLY A 16 4.82 -2.80 -7.55
CA GLY A 16 6.15 -2.35 -7.95
C GLY A 16 7.10 -3.51 -8.21
N TRP A 17 8.20 -3.25 -8.92
CA TRP A 17 9.20 -4.26 -9.31
C TRP A 17 9.69 -5.14 -8.13
N ALA A 18 9.79 -4.57 -6.93
CA ALA A 18 10.16 -5.28 -5.70
C ALA A 18 9.18 -6.42 -5.36
N TYR A 19 7.87 -6.23 -5.57
CA TYR A 19 6.88 -7.30 -5.36
C TYR A 19 7.08 -8.46 -6.33
N TRP A 20 7.38 -8.17 -7.60
CA TRP A 20 7.59 -9.20 -8.61
C TRP A 20 8.86 -10.01 -8.36
N LEU A 21 9.94 -9.34 -7.92
CA LEU A 21 11.13 -10.02 -7.43
C LEU A 21 10.81 -10.98 -6.28
N LEU A 22 9.96 -10.57 -5.34
CA LEU A 22 9.58 -11.43 -4.23
C LEU A 22 8.69 -12.59 -4.61
N LEU A 23 7.75 -12.36 -5.52
CA LEU A 23 6.95 -13.44 -6.07
C LEU A 23 7.87 -14.48 -6.72
N PHE A 24 8.86 -14.03 -7.50
CA PHE A 24 9.86 -14.89 -8.12
C PHE A 24 10.72 -15.64 -7.09
N TYR A 25 11.21 -14.94 -6.06
CA TYR A 25 11.96 -15.57 -4.95
C TYR A 25 11.12 -16.58 -4.17
N GLY A 26 9.84 -16.28 -3.92
CA GLY A 26 8.90 -17.20 -3.28
C GLY A 26 8.60 -18.43 -4.13
N LEU A 27 8.48 -18.27 -5.46
CA LEU A 27 8.32 -19.39 -6.38
C LEU A 27 9.57 -20.27 -6.45
N LEU A 28 10.77 -19.66 -6.45
CA LEU A 28 12.05 -20.39 -6.36
C LEU A 28 12.14 -21.19 -5.06
N PHE A 29 11.67 -20.63 -3.94
CA PHE A 29 11.61 -21.36 -2.67
C PHE A 29 10.70 -22.58 -2.75
N VAL A 30 9.46 -22.42 -3.25
CA VAL A 30 8.53 -23.54 -3.41
C VAL A 30 9.10 -24.61 -4.35
N ALA A 31 9.72 -24.21 -5.46
CA ALA A 31 10.39 -25.13 -6.37
C ALA A 31 11.56 -25.88 -5.69
N SER A 32 12.34 -25.20 -4.85
CA SER A 32 13.43 -25.81 -4.10
C SER A 32 12.95 -26.83 -3.06
N LEU A 33 11.81 -26.55 -2.39
CA LEU A 33 11.17 -27.49 -1.46
C LEU A 33 10.67 -28.74 -2.20
N ILE A 34 10.02 -28.57 -3.36
CA ILE A 34 9.56 -29.69 -4.18
C ILE A 34 10.75 -30.53 -4.66
N ALA A 35 11.83 -29.88 -5.10
CA ALA A 35 13.04 -30.58 -5.54
C ALA A 35 13.74 -31.35 -4.40
N SER A 36 13.83 -30.76 -3.21
CA SER A 36 14.38 -31.41 -2.01
C SER A 36 13.50 -32.57 -1.54
N TYR A 37 12.17 -32.42 -1.59
CA TYR A 37 11.22 -33.49 -1.29
C TYR A 37 11.36 -34.68 -2.27
N ILE A 38 11.51 -34.42 -3.57
CA ILE A 38 11.72 -35.48 -4.58
C ILE A 38 13.07 -36.18 -4.38
N ARG A 39 14.11 -35.46 -3.92
CA ARG A 39 15.47 -35.98 -3.75
C ARG A 39 15.74 -36.63 -2.39
N ASN A 40 14.82 -36.55 -1.42
CA ASN A 40 15.06 -36.98 -0.02
C ASN A 40 16.33 -36.37 0.61
N GLU A 41 16.74 -35.19 0.16
CA GLU A 41 17.90 -34.47 0.67
C GLU A 41 17.43 -33.34 1.59
N GLU A 42 18.21 -33.03 2.63
CA GLU A 42 17.98 -31.82 3.42
C GLU A 42 17.99 -30.58 2.52
N PRO A 43 17.09 -29.61 2.75
CA PRO A 43 16.99 -28.44 1.89
C PRO A 43 18.31 -27.67 1.88
N VAL A 44 18.95 -27.60 0.69
CA VAL A 44 20.27 -27.00 0.45
C VAL A 44 20.32 -25.50 0.82
N ILE A 45 19.17 -24.85 0.88
CA ILE A 45 19.05 -23.45 1.30
C ILE A 45 18.28 -23.40 2.62
N PRO A 46 18.84 -22.81 3.68
CA PRO A 46 18.15 -22.70 4.94
C PRO A 46 16.82 -21.95 4.78
N ALA A 47 15.71 -22.59 5.17
CA ALA A 47 14.36 -22.03 5.04
C ALA A 47 14.21 -20.62 5.65
N PHE A 48 15.04 -20.27 6.66
CA PHE A 48 15.06 -18.94 7.26
C PHE A 48 15.47 -17.82 6.28
N ALA A 49 16.32 -18.12 5.29
CA ALA A 49 16.78 -17.15 4.30
C ALA A 49 15.65 -16.65 3.38
N PHE A 50 14.59 -17.44 3.24
CA PHE A 50 13.39 -17.07 2.47
C PHE A 50 12.29 -16.44 3.33
N TYR A 51 12.15 -16.88 4.59
CA TYR A 51 11.14 -16.33 5.50
C TYR A 51 11.43 -14.88 5.91
N ILE A 52 12.69 -14.51 6.13
CA ILE A 52 13.07 -13.18 6.61
C ILE A 52 12.71 -12.09 5.57
N PRO A 53 13.06 -12.19 4.27
CA PRO A 53 12.65 -11.21 3.27
C PRO A 53 11.13 -11.11 3.11
N ALA A 54 10.42 -12.25 3.12
CA ALA A 54 8.96 -12.28 3.04
C ALA A 54 8.30 -11.55 4.22
N LEU A 55 8.79 -11.77 5.45
CA LEU A 55 8.35 -11.08 6.65
C LEU A 55 8.64 -9.57 6.61
N ILE A 56 9.83 -9.17 6.17
CA ILE A 56 10.20 -7.75 6.04
C ILE A 56 9.26 -7.05 5.07
N LEU A 57 8.93 -7.66 3.94
CA LEU A 57 8.03 -7.04 2.97
C LEU A 57 6.57 -7.05 3.37
N TRP A 58 6.10 -8.10 4.02
CA TRP A 58 4.79 -8.06 4.67
C TRP A 58 4.71 -6.92 5.70
N ALA A 59 5.77 -6.74 6.49
CA ALA A 59 5.85 -5.62 7.42
C ALA A 59 5.89 -4.26 6.67
N CYS A 60 6.42 -4.17 5.46
CA CYS A 60 6.44 -2.91 4.71
C CYS A 60 5.17 -2.64 3.89
N MET A 61 4.20 -3.56 3.83
CA MET A 61 2.99 -3.35 3.03
C MET A 61 2.06 -2.30 3.66
N PRO A 62 1.52 -1.36 2.86
CA PRO A 62 0.53 -0.42 3.33
C PRO A 62 -0.79 -1.13 3.62
N VAL A 63 -1.36 -0.85 4.79
CA VAL A 63 -2.63 -1.42 5.28
C VAL A 63 -3.74 -0.37 5.24
N ALA A 64 -3.40 0.90 5.43
CA ALA A 64 -4.35 2.00 5.42
C ALA A 64 -3.71 3.29 4.91
N VAL A 65 -4.55 4.17 4.37
CA VAL A 65 -4.21 5.56 4.06
C VAL A 65 -4.68 6.44 5.20
N VAL A 66 -3.92 7.48 5.50
CA VAL A 66 -4.24 8.43 6.56
C VAL A 66 -4.16 9.85 6.02
N ILE A 67 -5.25 10.58 6.17
CA ILE A 67 -5.30 12.02 5.92
C ILE A 67 -4.91 12.69 7.23
N ASP A 68 -3.71 13.28 7.25
CA ASP A 68 -3.18 14.06 8.36
C ASP A 68 -3.41 15.54 8.06
N GLU A 69 -4.57 16.05 8.50
CA GLU A 69 -4.96 17.45 8.29
C GLU A 69 -4.05 18.41 9.07
N GLU A 70 -3.54 18.01 10.24
CA GLU A 70 -2.69 18.85 11.09
C GLU A 70 -1.36 19.18 10.41
N ASN A 71 -0.74 18.19 9.77
CA ASN A 71 0.51 18.39 9.04
C ASN A 71 0.31 18.64 7.54
N GLY A 72 -0.94 18.68 7.06
CA GLY A 72 -1.27 18.83 5.65
C GLY A 72 -0.69 17.72 4.77
N ARG A 73 -0.70 16.45 5.21
CA ARG A 73 -0.07 15.33 4.47
C ARG A 73 -0.99 14.13 4.31
N LEU A 74 -0.90 13.46 3.16
CA LEU A 74 -1.44 12.12 2.93
C LEU A 74 -0.36 11.07 3.26
N ARG A 75 -0.58 10.30 4.32
CA ARG A 75 0.35 9.29 4.84
C ARG A 75 -0.20 7.88 4.65
N TRP A 76 0.66 6.89 4.84
CA TRP A 76 0.29 5.48 4.79
C TRP A 76 0.66 4.82 6.10
N ILE A 77 -0.16 3.86 6.55
CA ILE A 77 0.16 2.99 7.67
C ILE A 77 0.74 1.69 7.12
N VAL A 78 1.96 1.37 7.54
CA VAL A 78 2.68 0.11 7.26
C VAL A 78 3.04 -0.58 8.58
N GLY A 79 3.67 -1.75 8.54
CA GLY A 79 4.24 -2.39 9.74
C GLY A 79 3.18 -2.98 10.63
N PHE A 80 2.23 -3.74 10.08
CA PHE A 80 1.09 -4.28 10.83
C PHE A 80 0.24 -3.21 11.52
N GLY A 81 0.05 -2.06 10.87
CA GLY A 81 -0.78 -1.00 11.44
C GLY A 81 -0.04 -0.01 12.35
N ARG A 82 1.27 -0.16 12.56
CA ARG A 82 2.01 0.55 13.62
C ARG A 82 2.85 1.73 13.13
N ILE A 83 3.30 1.74 11.89
CA ILE A 83 4.24 2.74 11.37
C ILE A 83 3.53 3.68 10.40
N LEU A 84 3.60 4.99 10.67
CA LEU A 84 3.14 6.04 9.74
C LEU A 84 4.30 6.47 8.84
N THR A 85 4.09 6.41 7.53
CA THR A 85 5.06 6.93 6.56
C THR A 85 5.06 8.46 6.52
N GLY A 86 6.16 9.05 6.02
CA GLY A 86 6.29 10.51 5.89
C GLY A 86 5.26 11.16 4.95
N GLY A 87 4.64 10.38 4.06
CA GLY A 87 3.56 10.82 3.17
C GLY A 87 3.94 11.90 2.17
N LYS A 88 2.98 12.27 1.33
CA LYS A 88 3.07 13.43 0.41
C LYS A 88 2.21 14.59 0.93
N PRO A 89 2.59 15.85 0.66
CA PRO A 89 1.77 17.00 1.06
C PRO A 89 0.42 17.01 0.34
N LEU A 90 -0.64 17.45 1.02
CA LEU A 90 -1.99 17.56 0.47
C LEU A 90 -2.07 18.56 -0.68
N THR A 91 -1.18 19.57 -0.70
CA THR A 91 -1.08 20.58 -1.75
C THR A 91 -0.70 20.02 -3.13
N GLU A 92 -0.08 18.83 -3.19
CA GLU A 92 0.19 18.14 -4.45
C GLU A 92 -1.07 17.57 -5.10
N TYR A 93 -2.16 17.42 -4.34
CA TYR A 93 -3.41 16.81 -4.78
C TYR A 93 -4.43 17.86 -5.21
N VAL A 94 -5.10 17.59 -6.33
CA VAL A 94 -6.11 18.48 -6.91
C VAL A 94 -7.51 18.06 -6.49
N ARG A 95 -7.82 16.76 -6.61
CA ARG A 95 -9.10 16.15 -6.21
C ARG A 95 -8.98 14.64 -6.08
N ALA A 96 -9.88 14.04 -5.31
CA ALA A 96 -10.13 12.61 -5.27
C ALA A 96 -11.45 12.30 -5.99
N GLU A 97 -11.41 11.34 -6.92
CA GLU A 97 -12.57 10.85 -7.66
C GLU A 97 -12.77 9.37 -7.35
N CYS A 98 -14.00 8.99 -7.06
CA CYS A 98 -14.36 7.59 -6.97
C CYS A 98 -14.51 7.05 -8.42
N ASP A 99 -13.93 5.89 -8.71
CA ASP A 99 -13.90 5.31 -10.06
C ASP A 99 -15.27 4.74 -10.43
N GLU A 100 -15.85 5.20 -11.55
CA GLU A 100 -17.18 4.75 -12.03
C GLU A 100 -17.18 3.27 -12.42
N THR A 101 -16.03 2.72 -12.79
CA THR A 101 -15.90 1.33 -13.24
C THR A 101 -15.55 0.35 -12.11
N HIS A 102 -15.01 0.85 -11.00
CA HIS A 102 -14.53 0.05 -9.88
C HIS A 102 -15.01 0.64 -8.55
N THR A 103 -16.04 0.01 -7.97
CA THR A 103 -16.74 0.47 -6.75
C THR A 103 -15.87 0.64 -5.50
N ARG A 104 -14.61 0.19 -5.52
CA ARG A 104 -13.65 0.30 -4.39
C ARG A 104 -12.43 1.15 -4.71
N ARG A 105 -12.29 1.61 -5.95
CA ARG A 105 -11.11 2.34 -6.41
C ARG A 105 -11.37 3.83 -6.37
N VAL A 106 -10.39 4.56 -5.84
CA VAL A 106 -10.34 6.02 -5.85
C VAL A 106 -9.15 6.45 -6.67
N LYS A 107 -9.39 7.38 -7.59
CA LYS A 107 -8.37 8.06 -8.38
C LYS A 107 -8.01 9.36 -7.67
N LEU A 108 -6.78 9.42 -7.17
CA LEU A 108 -6.15 10.62 -6.63
C LEU A 108 -5.50 11.38 -7.78
N LEU A 109 -6.05 12.54 -8.12
CA LEU A 109 -5.47 13.44 -9.11
C LEU A 109 -4.46 14.36 -8.43
N SER A 110 -3.22 14.33 -8.92
CA SER A 110 -2.14 15.25 -8.55
C SER A 110 -1.75 16.11 -9.75
N MET A 111 -1.10 17.24 -9.51
CA MET A 111 -0.66 18.21 -10.53
C MET A 111 0.05 17.58 -11.73
N LYS A 112 0.82 16.50 -11.53
CA LYS A 112 1.64 15.86 -12.58
C LYS A 112 1.18 14.45 -12.97
N THR A 113 0.43 13.78 -12.10
CA THR A 113 0.14 12.34 -12.24
C THR A 113 -1.19 12.01 -11.57
N HIS A 114 -1.77 10.87 -11.91
CA HIS A 114 -2.86 10.28 -11.13
C HIS A 114 -2.39 8.98 -10.48
N THR A 115 -2.92 8.68 -9.30
CA THR A 115 -2.65 7.43 -8.59
C THR A 115 -3.98 6.77 -8.24
N PHE A 116 -4.06 5.46 -8.40
CA PHE A 116 -5.24 4.70 -7.99
C PHE A 116 -5.00 4.04 -6.63
N VAL A 117 -6.00 4.11 -5.78
CA VAL A 117 -5.99 3.53 -4.43
C VAL A 117 -7.29 2.75 -4.25
N GLU A 118 -7.20 1.52 -3.80
CA GLU A 118 -8.37 0.70 -3.50
C GLU A 118 -8.65 0.73 -2.00
N LEU A 119 -9.87 1.06 -1.61
CA LEU A 119 -10.28 1.33 -0.23
C LEU A 119 -11.58 0.61 0.08
N TYR A 120 -11.78 0.25 1.36
CA TYR A 120 -13.07 -0.32 1.79
C TYR A 120 -14.20 0.70 1.75
N GLN A 121 -13.90 1.98 1.99
CA GLN A 121 -14.84 3.09 2.05
C GLN A 121 -14.40 4.23 1.10
N PRO A 122 -14.52 4.03 -0.23
CA PRO A 122 -14.02 4.98 -1.21
C PRO A 122 -14.79 6.31 -1.18
N GLU A 123 -16.11 6.29 -1.02
CA GLU A 123 -16.94 7.50 -1.01
C GLU A 123 -16.59 8.43 0.17
N ALA A 124 -16.52 7.87 1.38
CA ALA A 124 -16.13 8.62 2.58
C ALA A 124 -14.68 9.17 2.44
N PHE A 125 -13.79 8.42 1.81
CA PHE A 125 -12.44 8.90 1.52
C PHE A 125 -12.44 10.03 0.48
N CYS A 126 -13.22 9.91 -0.60
CA CYS A 126 -13.36 10.95 -1.63
C CYS A 126 -13.84 12.27 -1.01
N GLU A 127 -14.86 12.23 -0.17
CA GLU A 127 -15.41 13.40 0.53
C GLU A 127 -14.37 14.04 1.45
N GLU A 128 -13.74 13.24 2.32
CA GLU A 128 -12.78 13.75 3.30
C GLU A 128 -11.48 14.24 2.67
N MET A 129 -10.99 13.57 1.63
CA MET A 129 -9.81 14.02 0.90
C MET A 129 -10.07 15.35 0.19
N ASN A 130 -11.22 15.51 -0.45
CA ASN A 130 -11.57 16.77 -1.12
C ASN A 130 -11.78 17.92 -0.12
N ARG A 131 -12.37 17.64 1.05
CA ARG A 131 -12.47 18.59 2.16
C ARG A 131 -11.09 19.02 2.66
N ALA A 132 -10.21 18.06 2.91
CA ALA A 132 -8.85 18.32 3.39
C ALA A 132 -8.03 19.13 2.38
N ILE A 133 -8.12 18.82 1.08
CA ILE A 133 -7.48 19.60 0.01
C ILE A 133 -7.99 21.04 -0.03
N LYS A 134 -9.31 21.24 0.11
CA LYS A 134 -9.92 22.58 0.08
C LYS A 134 -9.45 23.43 1.26
N ASN A 135 -9.45 22.87 2.47
CA ASN A 135 -9.00 23.56 3.67
C ASN A 135 -7.53 23.95 3.56
N ASN A 136 -6.67 23.06 3.05
CA ASN A 136 -5.24 23.31 2.93
C ASN A 136 -4.86 24.32 1.82
N LYS A 137 -5.80 24.73 0.96
CA LYS A 137 -5.61 25.80 -0.05
C LYS A 137 -6.03 27.18 0.45
N GLN A 138 -6.71 27.26 1.59
CA GLN A 138 -7.19 28.51 2.17
C GLN A 138 -6.23 29.11 3.21
N ASP A 139 -5.22 28.33 3.62
CA ASP A 139 -4.05 28.77 4.38
C ASP A 139 -2.90 29.18 3.46
#